data_AF-A0A5E4FZX6-F1
#
_entry.id   AF-A0A5E4FZX6-F1
#
_cell.length_a   1.000
_cell.length_b   1.000
_cell.length_c   1.000
_cell.angle_alpha   90.00
_cell.angle_beta   90.00
_cell.angle_gamma   90.00
#
_symmetry.space_group_name_H-M   'P 1'
#
loop_
_entity.id
_entity.type
_entity.pdbx_description
1 polymer ?
#
loop_
_entity_poly.entity_id
_entity_poly.type
_entity_poly.pdbx_seq_one_letter_code
_entity_poly.pdbx_strand_id
1 'polypeptide(L)' 'LGDLKYFLGIEVSRSPKGLYLSQRKYALDILKDSGLIGARPTFFPMEQNLKLNNEDGELLHNPETYRRL' A
#
# COMPACT_ATOMS: atom_id res chain seq x y z
N LEU A 1 7.03 7.99 26.94
CA LEU A 1 6.51 7.59 25.61
C LEU A 1 7.73 7.18 24.78
N GLY A 2 7.79 5.94 24.29
CA GLY A 2 8.98 5.42 23.60
C GLY A 2 9.15 5.97 22.18
N ASP A 3 10.19 5.52 21.48
CA ASP A 3 10.43 5.91 20.10
C ASP A 3 9.32 5.44 19.15
N LEU A 4 8.97 6.30 18.18
CA LEU A 4 8.04 5.97 17.11
C LEU A 4 8.64 4.87 16.24
N LYS A 5 8.02 3.68 16.26
CA LYS A 5 8.42 2.52 15.46
C LYS A 5 7.43 2.20 14.34
N TYR A 6 6.15 2.46 14.55
CA TYR A 6 5.07 2.13 13.62
C TYR A 6 3.95 3.17 13.67
N PHE A 7 3.48 3.61 12.52
CA PHE A 7 2.32 4.48 12.38
C PHE A 7 1.62 4.26 11.03
N LEU A 8 0.32 3.92 11.04
CA LEU A 8 -0.50 3.71 9.83
C LEU A 8 0.16 2.80 8.77
N GLY A 9 0.73 1.66 9.19
CA GLY A 9 1.43 0.75 8.26
C GLY A 9 2.83 1.21 7.82
N ILE A 10 3.29 2.37 8.29
CA ILE A 10 4.64 2.89 8.07
C ILE A 10 5.53 2.49 9.24
N GLU A 11 6.57 1.71 8.95
CA GLU A 11 7.66 1.41 9.85
C GLU A 11 8.66 2.56 9.87
N VAL A 12 9.05 2.97 11.07
CA VAL A 12 9.98 4.08 11.28
C VAL A 12 11.23 3.54 11.96
N SER A 13 12.37 3.69 11.29
CA SER A 13 13.69 3.32 11.81
C SER A 13 14.57 4.56 11.89
N ARG A 14 15.26 4.75 13.02
CA ARG A 14 16.15 5.90 13.25
C ARG A 14 17.60 5.44 13.19
N SER A 15 18.43 6.19 12.49
CA SER A 15 19.89 6.01 12.46
C SER A 15 20.57 7.36 12.72
N PRO A 16 21.86 7.38 13.12
CA PRO A 16 22.61 8.63 13.24
C PRO A 16 22.68 9.45 11.94
N LYS A 17 22.45 8.80 10.79
CA LYS A 17 22.42 9.44 9.47
C LYS A 17 21.04 10.00 9.09
N GLY A 18 19.98 9.66 9.83
CA GLY A 18 18.62 10.13 9.55
C GLY A 18 17.52 9.10 9.82
N LEU A 19 16.32 9.43 9.34
CA LEU A 19 15.10 8.64 9.46
C LEU A 19 14.90 7.77 8.22
N TYR A 20 14.60 6.49 8.43
CA TYR A 20 14.17 5.57 7.39
C TYR A 20 12.72 5.20 7.59
N LEU A 21 11.92 5.33 6.53
CA LEU A 21 10.51 4.98 6.50
C LEU A 21 10.33 3.79 5.55
N SER A 22 9.58 2.78 5.98
CA SER A 22 9.27 1.62 5.15
C SER A 22 7.79 1.27 5.27
N GLN A 23 7.17 0.89 4.16
CA GLN A 23 5.85 0.26 4.15
C GLN A 23 5.93 -1.21 3.74
N ARG A 24 7.13 -1.81 3.79
CA ARG A 24 7.35 -3.19 3.32
C ARG A 24 6.39 -4.18 3.96
N LYS A 25 6.20 -4.09 5.28
CA LYS A 25 5.26 -4.97 6.00
C LYS A 25 3.83 -4.77 5.54
N TYR A 26 3.37 -3.52 5.45
CA TYR A 26 2.03 -3.19 4.96
C TYR A 26 1.79 -3.71 3.53
N ALA A 27 2.76 -3.52 2.62
CA ALA A 27 2.68 -4.05 1.27
C ALA A 27 2.63 -5.59 1.24
N LEU A 28 3.41 -6.26 2.11
CA LEU A 28 3.36 -7.73 2.23
C LEU A 28 2.05 -8.22 2.82
N ASP A 29 1.47 -7.51 3.78
CA ASP A 29 0.17 -7.84 4.37
C ASP A 29 -0.95 -7.70 3.31
N ILE A 30 -0.92 -6.64 2.48
CA ILE A 30 -1.84 -6.51 1.32
C ILE A 30 -1.69 -7.69 0.35
N LEU A 31 -0.45 -8.06 0.00
CA LEU A 31 -0.18 -9.20 -0.88
C LEU A 31 -0.66 -10.51 -0.26
N LYS A 32 -0.59 -10.65 1.06
CA LYS A 32 -1.10 -11.82 1.78
C LYS A 32 -2.62 -11.89 1.71
N ASP A 33 -3.30 -10.81 2.03
CA ASP A 33 -4.76 -10.75 2.11
C ASP A 33 -5.40 -10.90 0.72
N SER A 34 -4.72 -10.44 -0.32
CA SER A 34 -5.13 -10.65 -1.73
C SER A 34 -4.73 -12.02 -2.28
N GLY A 35 -3.98 -12.84 -1.55
CA GLY A 35 -3.49 -14.15 -2.02
C GLY A 35 -2.42 -14.05 -3.11
N LEU A 36 -1.73 -12.92 -3.23
CA LEU A 36 -0.72 -12.61 -4.25
C LEU A 36 0.73 -12.77 -3.77
N ILE A 37 0.95 -13.39 -2.60
CA ILE A 37 2.32 -13.73 -2.16
C ILE A 37 2.99 -14.63 -3.21
N GLY A 38 4.15 -14.19 -3.71
CA GLY A 38 4.91 -14.96 -4.70
C GLY A 38 4.34 -14.91 -6.12
N ALA A 39 3.34 -14.05 -6.37
CA ALA A 39 2.89 -13.77 -7.73
C ALA A 39 4.08 -13.28 -8.59
N ARG A 40 4.08 -13.66 -9.88
CA ARG A 40 5.13 -13.22 -10.81
C ARG A 40 5.07 -11.70 -10.94
N PRO A 41 6.21 -10.99 -10.82
CA PRO A 41 6.24 -9.56 -11.08
C PRO A 41 5.73 -9.27 -12.49
N THR A 42 4.82 -8.32 -12.62
CA THR A 42 4.45 -7.75 -13.92
C THR A 42 5.43 -6.63 -14.27
N PHE A 43 5.82 -6.55 -15.55
CA PHE A 43 6.68 -5.47 -16.03
C PHE A 43 5.98 -4.11 -15.95
N PHE A 44 4.65 -4.10 -15.94
CA PHE A 44 3.85 -2.89 -15.92
C PHE A 44 3.01 -2.79 -14.65
N PRO A 45 3.45 -2.02 -13.63
CA PRO A 45 2.78 -1.97 -12.33
C PRO A 45 1.44 -1.22 -12.38
N MET A 46 1.32 -0.20 -13.24
CA MET A 46 0.12 0.61 -13.54
C MET A 46 0.59 1.74 -14.48
N GLU A 47 -0.28 2.33 -15.30
CA GLU A 47 0.06 3.52 -16.08
C GLU A 47 0.40 4.70 -15.15
N GLN A 48 1.63 5.22 -15.24
CA GLN A 48 2.12 6.30 -14.36
C GLN A 48 1.37 7.64 -14.52
N ASN A 49 0.67 7.84 -15.65
CA ASN A 49 -0.05 9.08 -15.96
C ASN A 49 -1.56 8.86 -16.14
N LEU A 50 -2.09 7.74 -15.63
CA LEU A 50 -3.52 7.48 -15.66
C LEU A 50 -4.23 8.52 -14.79
N LYS A 51 -4.97 9.43 -15.44
CA LYS A 51 -5.83 10.39 -14.75
C LYS A 51 -7.15 9.70 -14.46
N LEU A 52 -7.37 9.37 -13.19
CA LEU A 52 -8.65 8.87 -12.72
C LEU A 52 -9.53 10.06 -12.35
N ASN A 53 -10.75 10.11 -12.89
CA ASN A 53 -11.79 11.05 -12.46
C ASN A 53 -12.88 10.28 -11.70
N ASN A 54 -13.57 10.96 -10.78
CA ASN A 54 -14.65 10.35 -10.00
C ASN A 54 -15.92 10.10 -10.81
N GLU A 55 -16.02 10.71 -11.99
CA GLU A 55 -17.11 10.52 -12.95
C GLU A 55 -16.82 9.40 -13.97
N ASP A 56 -15.60 8.84 -13.96
CA ASP A 56 -15.19 7.81 -14.91
C ASP A 56 -15.50 6.41 -14.37
N GLY A 57 -16.22 5.61 -15.17
CA GLY A 57 -16.52 4.21 -14.89
C GLY A 57 -17.88 3.96 -14.23
N GLU A 58 -18.15 2.69 -13.92
CA GLU A 58 -19.40 2.28 -13.27
C GLU A 58 -19.26 2.32 -11.74
N LEU A 59 -20.30 2.81 -11.07
CA LEU A 59 -20.35 2.80 -9.61
C LEU A 59 -20.32 1.38 -9.09
N LEU A 60 -19.39 1.12 -8.16
CA LEU A 60 -19.33 -0.16 -7.47
C LEU A 60 -20.59 -0.36 -6.63
N HIS A 61 -21.25 -1.49 -6.82
CA HIS A 61 -22.44 -1.88 -6.05
C HIS A 61 -22.15 -1.98 -4.54
N ASN A 62 -20.92 -2.35 -4.17
CA ASN A 62 -20.44 -2.33 -2.78
C ASN A 62 -19.01 -1.74 -2.69
N PRO A 63 -18.86 -0.44 -2.37
CA PRO A 63 -17.55 0.22 -2.28
C PRO A 63 -16.70 -0.27 -1.09
N GLU A 64 -17.31 -0.86 -0.07
CA GLU A 64 -16.61 -1.34 1.13
C GLU A 64 -15.63 -2.48 0.83
N THR A 65 -15.80 -3.15 -0.32
CA THR A 65 -14.90 -4.21 -0.80
C THR A 65 -13.45 -3.73 -0.94
N TYR A 66 -13.23 -2.45 -1.30
CA TYR A 66 -11.90 -1.87 -1.48
C TYR A 66 -11.43 -1.00 -0.32
N ARG A 67 -12.32 -0.66 0.63
CA ARG A 67 -12.00 0.13 1.83
C ARG A 67 -11.48 -0.70 2.99
N ARG A 68 -11.32 -2.01 2.78
CA ARG A 68 -11.02 -2.99 3.82
C ARG A 68 -9.52 -3.20 4.07
N LEU A 69 -8.68 -2.25 3.63
CA LEU A 69 -7.23 -2.22 3.85
C LEU A 69 -6.84 -1.08 4.79
#